data_AF-A0A087YRU3-F1
#
_entry.id   AF-A0A087YRU3-F1
#
_cell.length_a   1.000
_cell.length_b   1.000
_cell.length_c   1.000
_cell.angle_alpha   90.00
_cell.angle_beta   90.00
_cell.angle_gamma   90.00
#
_symmetry.space_group_name_H-M   'P 1'
#
loop_
_entity.id
_entity.type
_entity.pdbx_description
1 polymer ?
#
loop_
_entity_poly.entity_id
_entity_poly.type
_entity_poly.pdbx_seq_one_letter_code
_entity_poly.pdbx_strand_id
1 'polypeptide(L)'
;MWRKTVLLLLLLHIMEAAVAPPCWQGATFPEAVVSPAADSSGIVRVPAAASLQRCVAACCDLPDCDLAWRFKGRCYVLSCQQGADCRPQVRPGADSVLAFLQRPARSRLQSLGRPAPFDRTRGPGGDLEAL
;
A
#
# COMPACT_ATOMS: atom_id res chain seq x y z
N MET A 1 -29.56 43.57 2.28
CA MET A 1 -29.64 42.10 2.07
C MET A 1 -28.43 41.51 1.33
N TRP A 2 -27.82 42.23 0.38
CA TRP A 2 -26.72 41.75 -0.48
C TRP A 2 -25.40 41.36 0.24
N ARG A 3 -25.03 42.06 1.32
CA ARG A 3 -23.82 41.75 2.12
C ARG A 3 -23.82 40.33 2.68
N LYS A 4 -24.99 39.81 3.08
CA LYS A 4 -25.12 38.46 3.65
C LYS A 4 -24.98 37.38 2.59
N THR A 5 -25.52 37.64 1.39
CA THR A 5 -25.40 36.75 0.23
C THR A 5 -23.97 36.67 -0.27
N VAL A 6 -23.24 37.79 -0.31
CA VAL A 6 -21.80 37.80 -0.65
C VAL A 6 -20.97 37.06 0.40
N LEU A 7 -21.29 37.20 1.69
CA LEU A 7 -20.61 36.47 2.76
C LEU A 7 -20.86 34.95 2.67
N LEU A 8 -22.11 34.54 2.39
CA LEU A 8 -22.46 33.12 2.20
C LEU A 8 -21.78 32.52 0.96
N LEU A 9 -21.72 33.27 -0.14
CA LEU A 9 -21.03 32.85 -1.34
C LEU A 9 -19.53 32.72 -1.08
N LEU A 10 -18.87 33.69 -0.43
CA LEU A 10 -17.45 33.61 -0.07
C LEU A 10 -17.13 32.41 0.84
N LEU A 11 -18.00 32.07 1.78
CA LEU A 11 -17.84 30.89 2.64
C LEU A 11 -17.99 29.56 1.86
N LEU A 12 -18.83 29.54 0.82
CA LEU A 12 -18.98 28.36 -0.06
C LEU A 12 -17.72 28.09 -0.89
N HIS A 13 -17.01 29.15 -1.33
CA HIS A 13 -15.80 29.03 -2.18
C HIS A 13 -14.56 28.54 -1.40
N ILE A 14 -14.60 28.47 -0.07
CA ILE A 14 -13.47 27.98 0.75
C ILE A 14 -13.44 26.44 0.82
N MET A 15 -14.56 25.77 0.51
CA MET A 15 -14.69 24.32 0.65
C MET A 15 -14.30 23.53 -0.61
N GLU A 16 -13.84 24.20 -1.67
CA GLU A 16 -13.47 23.57 -2.94
C GLU A 16 -11.95 23.52 -3.16
N ALA A 17 -11.20 23.35 -2.08
CA ALA A 17 -9.91 22.67 -2.21
C ALA A 17 -10.23 21.17 -2.27
N ALA A 18 -10.04 20.56 -3.44
CA ALA A 18 -10.02 19.10 -3.57
C ALA A 18 -8.92 18.54 -2.66
N VAL A 19 -9.27 18.28 -1.40
CA VAL A 19 -8.40 17.56 -0.47
C VAL A 19 -8.26 16.17 -1.05
N ALA A 20 -7.09 15.91 -1.64
CA ALA A 20 -6.69 14.56 -1.96
C ALA A 20 -6.95 13.71 -0.71
N PRO A 21 -7.66 12.58 -0.82
CA PRO A 21 -8.03 11.79 0.35
C PRO A 21 -6.78 11.48 1.17
N PRO A 22 -6.83 11.62 2.51
CA PRO A 22 -5.66 11.39 3.35
C PRO A 22 -5.12 9.98 3.09
N CYS A 23 -3.82 9.91 2.83
CA CYS A 23 -3.10 8.66 2.60
C CYS A 23 -2.09 8.48 3.73
N TRP A 24 -1.96 7.26 4.24
CA TRP A 24 -0.98 6.95 5.28
C TRP A 24 -0.38 5.56 5.10
N GLN A 25 0.82 5.40 5.68
CA GLN A 25 1.51 4.11 5.72
C GLN A 25 0.75 3.16 6.65
N GLY A 26 0.36 2.00 6.10
CA GLY A 26 -0.24 0.89 6.82
C GLY A 26 0.80 -0.16 7.23
N ALA A 27 0.43 -1.43 7.09
CA ALA A 27 1.28 -2.55 7.47
C ALA A 27 2.60 -2.57 6.70
N THR A 28 3.69 -2.87 7.39
CA THR A 28 5.04 -2.95 6.82
C THR A 28 5.62 -4.34 7.05
N PHE A 29 6.23 -4.92 6.03
CA PHE A 29 6.82 -6.25 6.06
C PHE A 29 8.30 -6.17 5.66
N PRO A 30 9.24 -6.31 6.62
CA PRO A 30 10.66 -6.41 6.31
C PRO A 30 10.98 -7.77 5.70
N GLU A 31 12.09 -7.84 4.96
CA GLU A 31 12.61 -9.06 4.35
C GLU A 31 11.55 -9.82 3.55
N ALA A 32 10.66 -9.10 2.87
CA ALA A 32 9.54 -9.67 2.16
C ALA A 32 9.53 -9.21 0.71
N VAL A 33 9.14 -10.11 -0.19
CA VAL A 33 8.95 -9.82 -1.62
C VAL A 33 7.50 -10.11 -1.99
N VAL A 34 7.02 -9.54 -3.08
CA VAL A 34 5.75 -9.97 -3.67
C VAL A 34 6.03 -10.98 -4.77
N SER A 35 5.20 -12.03 -4.86
CA SER A 35 5.25 -12.94 -6.01
C SER A 35 4.89 -12.12 -7.26
N PRO A 36 5.70 -12.14 -8.32
CA PRO A 36 5.31 -11.48 -9.53
C PRO A 36 4.17 -12.30 -10.14
N ALA A 37 2.94 -11.82 -10.02
CA ALA A 37 2.05 -11.89 -11.18
C ALA A 37 2.67 -10.94 -12.22
N ALA A 38 3.76 -11.38 -12.85
CA ALA A 38 4.58 -10.61 -13.79
C ALA A 38 3.79 -10.18 -15.03
N ASP A 39 2.56 -10.66 -15.19
CA ASP A 39 1.71 -10.39 -16.35
C ASP A 39 0.60 -9.37 -16.05
N SER A 40 0.37 -8.97 -14.79
CA SER A 40 -0.50 -7.84 -14.41
C SER A 40 0.37 -6.64 -14.01
N SER A 41 0.91 -5.95 -15.02
CA SER A 41 1.92 -4.88 -14.93
C SER A 41 1.48 -3.59 -14.19
N GLY A 42 1.17 -3.69 -12.90
CA GLY A 42 0.92 -2.56 -12.00
C GLY A 42 2.17 -2.03 -11.30
N ILE A 43 3.37 -2.55 -11.63
CA ILE A 43 4.63 -2.21 -10.96
C ILE A 43 5.33 -1.07 -11.70
N VAL A 44 5.45 0.08 -11.05
CA VAL A 44 6.16 1.26 -11.57
C VAL A 44 7.40 1.54 -10.73
N ARG A 45 8.54 1.83 -11.36
CA ARG A 45 9.76 2.24 -10.65
C ARG A 45 9.75 3.75 -10.41
N VAL A 46 10.09 4.18 -9.19
CA VAL A 46 10.25 5.60 -8.83
C VAL A 46 11.72 5.91 -8.53
N PRO A 47 12.49 6.46 -9.50
CA PRO A 47 13.92 6.65 -9.34
C PRO A 47 14.30 7.67 -8.27
N ALA A 48 13.46 8.69 -8.04
CA ALA A 48 13.72 9.77 -7.08
C ALA A 48 13.61 9.32 -5.60
N ALA A 49 12.99 8.16 -5.34
CA ALA A 49 12.72 7.67 -3.99
C ALA A 49 13.81 6.70 -3.50
N ALA A 50 14.83 7.23 -2.83
CA ALA A 50 15.93 6.43 -2.27
C ALA A 50 15.61 5.75 -0.91
N SER A 51 14.62 6.28 -0.18
CA SER A 51 14.19 5.76 1.13
C SER A 51 12.78 5.20 1.07
N LEU A 52 12.43 4.30 2.00
CA LEU A 52 11.08 3.75 2.10
C LEU A 52 10.04 4.86 2.28
N GLN A 53 10.33 5.87 3.11
CA GLN A 53 9.43 7.00 3.35
C GLN A 53 9.14 7.81 2.07
N ARG A 54 10.17 8.07 1.25
CA ARG A 54 9.95 8.72 -0.06
C ARG A 54 9.19 7.82 -1.03
N CYS A 55 9.38 6.50 -0.94
CA CYS A 55 8.67 5.53 -1.76
C CYS A 55 7.17 5.49 -1.41
N VAL A 56 6.86 5.52 -0.11
CA VAL A 56 5.48 5.62 0.40
C VAL A 56 4.86 6.95 0.00
N ALA A 57 5.57 8.07 0.14
CA ALA A 57 5.08 9.39 -0.28
C ALA A 57 4.73 9.40 -1.79
N ALA A 58 5.65 8.93 -2.64
CA ALA A 58 5.40 8.82 -4.08
C ALA A 58 4.22 7.91 -4.43
N CYS A 59 4.02 6.83 -3.66
CA CYS A 59 2.86 5.94 -3.81
C CYS A 59 1.56 6.64 -3.35
N CYS A 60 1.59 7.47 -2.30
CA CYS A 60 0.42 8.23 -1.86
C CYS A 60 -0.07 9.22 -2.93
N ASP A 61 0.85 9.84 -3.67
CA ASP A 61 0.56 10.78 -4.76
C ASP A 61 -0.12 10.10 -5.97
N LEU A 62 0.02 8.77 -6.10
CA LEU A 62 -0.62 7.99 -7.16
C LEU A 62 -1.94 7.39 -6.67
N PRO A 63 -3.10 7.67 -7.30
CA PRO A 63 -4.41 7.22 -6.80
C PRO A 63 -4.56 5.70 -6.77
N ASP A 64 -3.86 5.00 -7.66
CA ASP A 64 -3.98 3.55 -7.83
C ASP A 64 -2.93 2.72 -7.11
N CYS A 65 -2.05 3.39 -6.35
CA CYS A 65 -1.01 2.70 -5.62
C CYS A 65 -1.50 2.23 -4.23
N ASP A 66 -1.28 0.94 -3.98
CA ASP A 66 -1.66 0.23 -2.76
C ASP A 66 -0.44 -0.22 -1.94
N LEU A 67 0.71 -0.38 -2.60
CA LEU A 67 1.90 -0.97 -2.01
C LEU A 67 3.17 -0.28 -2.52
N ALA A 68 3.98 0.21 -1.58
CA ALA A 68 5.33 0.69 -1.83
C ALA A 68 6.34 -0.40 -1.49
N TRP A 69 7.23 -0.71 -2.42
CA TRP A 69 8.22 -1.76 -2.29
C TRP A 69 9.63 -1.21 -2.52
N ARG A 70 10.44 -1.23 -1.47
CA ARG A 70 11.87 -0.94 -1.58
C ARG A 70 12.63 -2.25 -1.71
N PHE A 71 13.21 -2.51 -2.87
CA PHE A 71 13.97 -3.73 -3.16
C PHE A 71 15.36 -3.39 -3.69
N LYS A 72 16.40 -3.90 -3.03
CA LYS A 72 17.81 -3.69 -3.41
C LYS A 72 18.14 -2.20 -3.63
N GLY A 73 17.69 -1.35 -2.71
CA GLY A 73 17.86 0.11 -2.81
C GLY A 73 17.02 0.84 -3.86
N ARG A 74 16.11 0.16 -4.56
CA ARG A 74 15.22 0.77 -5.58
C ARG A 74 13.78 0.81 -5.08
N CYS A 75 13.06 1.88 -5.41
CA CYS A 75 11.64 2.01 -5.09
C CYS A 75 10.78 1.55 -6.28
N TYR A 76 9.79 0.72 -5.94
CA TYR A 76 8.73 0.25 -6.80
C TYR A 76 7.39 0.54 -6.14
N VAL A 77 6.40 0.95 -6.93
CA VAL A 77 5.04 1.24 -6.48
C VAL A 77 4.10 0.32 -7.25
N LEU A 78 3.15 -0.28 -6.54
CA LEU A 78 2.31 -1.35 -7.07
C LEU A 78 0.82 -1.03 -6.87
N SER A 79 0.04 -1.31 -7.91
CA SER A 79 -1.42 -1.38 -7.84
C SER A 79 -1.86 -2.84 -7.65
N CYS A 80 -2.62 -3.10 -6.59
CA CYS A 80 -3.08 -4.44 -6.24
C CYS A 80 -4.48 -4.65 -6.83
N GLN A 81 -4.57 -4.96 -8.13
CA GLN A 81 -5.84 -5.18 -8.83
C GLN A 81 -6.61 -6.37 -8.23
N GLN A 82 -5.90 -7.43 -7.81
CA GLN A 82 -6.44 -8.53 -7.01
C GLN A 82 -5.66 -8.69 -5.71
N GLY A 83 -6.35 -9.08 -4.63
CA GLY A 83 -5.75 -9.22 -3.29
C GLY A 83 -4.60 -10.25 -3.20
N ALA A 84 -4.48 -11.14 -4.19
CA ALA A 84 -3.39 -12.10 -4.30
C ALA A 84 -2.10 -11.51 -4.89
N ASP A 85 -2.19 -10.45 -5.70
CA ASP A 85 -1.06 -9.87 -6.45
C ASP A 85 -0.02 -9.23 -5.51
N CYS A 86 -0.47 -8.76 -4.35
CA CYS A 86 0.36 -8.06 -3.37
C CYS A 86 0.64 -8.89 -2.12
N ARG A 87 0.48 -10.22 -2.18
CA ARG A 87 0.71 -11.06 -1.01
C ARG A 87 2.19 -11.06 -0.60
N PRO A 88 2.53 -10.58 0.62
CA PRO A 88 3.91 -10.59 1.09
C PRO A 88 4.42 -12.02 1.26
N GLN A 89 5.58 -12.30 0.68
CA GLN A 89 6.33 -13.55 0.83
C GLN A 89 7.61 -13.24 1.60
N VAL A 90 7.65 -13.65 2.87
CA VAL A 90 8.84 -13.45 3.71
C VAL A 90 9.99 -14.31 3.17
N ARG A 91 11.13 -13.65 2.95
CA ARG A 91 12.37 -14.15 2.37
C ARG A 91 13.52 -13.63 3.23
N PRO A 92 13.88 -14.36 4.30
CA PRO A 92 14.96 -13.97 5.21
C PRO A 92 16.25 -13.63 4.45
N GLY A 93 16.92 -12.54 4.83
CA GLY A 93 18.12 -12.01 4.18
C GLY A 93 17.89 -11.18 2.92
N ALA A 94 16.64 -10.99 2.48
CA ALA A 94 16.35 -10.10 1.36
C ALA A 94 16.48 -8.63 1.75
N ASP A 95 17.28 -7.84 1.02
CA ASP A 95 17.25 -6.37 1.08
C ASP A 95 15.96 -5.86 0.44
N SER A 96 14.88 -5.99 1.20
CA SER A 96 13.53 -5.79 0.73
C SER A 96 12.62 -5.35 1.87
N VAL A 97 11.83 -4.30 1.65
CA VAL A 97 10.81 -3.85 2.59
C VAL A 97 9.56 -3.46 1.82
N LEU A 98 8.42 -4.02 2.23
CA LEU A 98 7.09 -3.74 1.70
C LEU A 98 6.32 -2.84 2.68
N ALA A 99 5.64 -1.82 2.19
CA ALA A 99 4.78 -0.94 2.97
C ALA A 99 3.44 -0.72 2.25
N PHE A 100 2.35 -1.19 2.85
CA PHE A 100 1.01 -0.99 2.32
C PHE A 100 0.53 0.44 2.58
N LEU A 101 -0.32 0.94 1.70
CA LEU A 101 -0.99 2.23 1.87
C LEU A 101 -2.45 2.03 2.26
N GLN A 102 -2.95 2.92 3.10
CA GLN A 102 -4.35 2.97 3.48
C GLN A 102 -4.97 4.26 2.99
N ARG A 103 -6.19 4.14 2.45
CA ARG A 103 -7.01 5.26 1.96
C ARG A 103 -8.45 5.08 2.45
N PRO A 104 -9.18 6.18 2.77
CA PRO A 104 -10.57 6.12 3.23
C PRO A 104 -11.52 5.44 2.25
N ALA A 105 -11.31 5.61 0.94
CA ALA A 105 -12.19 5.10 -0.11
C ALA A 105 -12.02 3.59 -0.38
N ARG A 106 -10.80 3.04 -0.22
CA ARG A 106 -10.50 1.62 -0.50
C ARG A 106 -10.79 0.68 0.68
N SER A 107 -10.91 1.21 1.90
CA SER A 107 -11.20 0.40 3.10
C SER A 107 -12.54 -0.34 3.04
N ARG A 108 -13.56 0.24 2.38
CA ARG A 108 -14.88 -0.40 2.18
C ARG A 108 -14.87 -1.53 1.14
N LEU A 109 -13.94 -1.51 0.19
CA LEU A 109 -13.77 -2.62 -0.77
C LEU A 109 -12.95 -3.76 -0.14
N GLN A 110 -11.95 -3.43 0.68
CA GLN A 110 -11.15 -4.43 1.41
C GLN A 110 -11.96 -5.25 2.42
N SER A 111 -13.11 -4.77 2.92
CA SER A 111 -13.98 -5.58 3.78
C SER A 111 -14.71 -6.70 3.04
N LEU A 112 -14.89 -6.60 1.72
CA LEU A 112 -15.45 -7.70 0.92
C LEU A 112 -14.40 -8.76 0.51
N GLY A 113 -13.11 -8.47 0.67
CA GLY A 113 -12.02 -9.31 0.18
C GLY A 113 -10.90 -9.59 1.19
N ARG A 114 -11.09 -9.30 2.48
CA ARG A 114 -10.04 -9.50 3.49
C ARG A 114 -9.76 -10.99 3.67
N PRO A 115 -8.55 -11.49 3.35
CA PRO A 115 -8.14 -12.79 3.86
C PRO A 115 -7.99 -12.66 5.37
N ALA A 116 -8.46 -13.68 6.10
CA ALA A 116 -8.34 -13.74 7.55
C ALA A 116 -6.88 -13.52 8.01
N PRO A 117 -6.67 -13.01 9.24
CA PRO A 117 -5.33 -12.92 9.83
C PRO A 117 -4.63 -14.27 9.79
N PHE A 118 -3.36 -14.30 9.37
CA PHE A 118 -2.57 -15.52 9.36
C PHE A 118 -2.18 -15.91 10.78
N ASP A 119 -2.69 -17.08 11.18
CA ASP A 119 -2.31 -17.79 12.39
C ASP A 119 -0.84 -18.25 12.30
N ARG A 120 -0.06 -18.05 13.35
CA ARG A 120 1.41 -18.25 13.36
C ARG A 120 1.85 -19.69 13.66
N THR A 121 0.98 -20.68 13.57
CA THR A 121 1.24 -22.03 14.09
C THR A 121 1.38 -23.09 12.98
N ARG A 122 2.49 -23.04 12.24
CA ARG A 122 3.08 -24.25 11.63
C ARG A 122 4.57 -24.05 11.39
N GLY A 123 5.37 -24.22 12.45
CA GLY A 123 6.81 -24.48 12.28
C GLY A 123 7.01 -25.88 11.70
N PRO A 124 8.01 -26.11 10.82
CA PRO A 124 8.37 -27.44 10.39
C PRO A 124 9.25 -28.09 11.46
N GLY A 125 8.76 -29.16 12.08
CA GLY A 125 9.52 -29.94 13.04
C GLY A 125 8.81 -31.25 13.30
N GLY A 126 9.30 -32.32 12.71
CA GLY A 126 8.82 -33.68 12.98
C GLY A 126 9.10 -34.65 11.84
N ASP A 127 10.37 -34.94 11.58
CA ASP A 127 10.78 -36.18 10.91
C ASP A 127 11.94 -36.78 11.72
N LEU A 128 11.60 -37.65 12.68
CA LEU A 128 12.49 -38.72 13.10
C LEU A 128 11.67 -39.92 13.60
N GLU A 129 11.94 -41.04 12.96
CA GLU A 129 11.79 -42.42 13.43
C GLU A 129 10.40 -43.06 13.52
N ALA A 130 10.05 -43.77 12.44
CA ALA A 130 9.40 -45.06 12.52
C ALA A 130 9.82 -45.92 11.32
N LEU A 131 10.91 -46.69 11.46
CA LEU A 131 11.10 -48.07 10.97
C LEU A 131 12.42 -48.65 11.50
#